data_AF-A0A349EG85-F1
#
_entry.id   AF-A0A349EG85-F1
#
_cell.length_a   1.000
_cell.length_b   1.000
_cell.length_c   1.000
_cell.angle_alpha   90.00
_cell.angle_beta   90.00
_cell.angle_gamma   90.00
#
_symmetry.space_group_name_H-M   'P 1'
#
loop_
_entity.id
_entity.type
_entity.pdbx_description
1 polymer ?
#
loop_
_entity_poly.entity_id
_entity_poly.type
_entity_poly.pdbx_seq_one_letter_code
_entity_poly.pdbx_strand_id
1 'polypeptide(L)'
;MRQSLQFLFRTLALLISWALALLTHLGKGLAAPPLLLAQLLINVPLTLLHVRQPLRPRLIPLMDAELPDAAWVFLTDATEALTATGFVLCGNFRCDEWIPGATLWSRLLVQHEQGIVALIAYAEFDAGSQRPQPFAEFLTEFADGRVLDTHNRALSDPLPTPGYLARLRLTEVCDPRALYVLHRDLVASLPQAIRPIRIEQAARDPASLLTDPYTREMETLIEEGWMRAVSDQNQARFSLRGATHCVWRRAWPLASLYRHLENRYSYRLLAEQAIDAARFTGAAAMIVVDRQPFPMASDLPVTVWAGYEKIRLLARRTDPNAILEAVIVDLESDSAGLARPSQFRYAFRSNDLQYERRIRRLHRFDILLDPKAAILAMTAMHRGFLKANNPTEWLSVANPPLPLPLRLGPWLFDLDAILLIALNALRTQADTQDIQLNSALLLNDHNSPFWRVIAQTANDKSPLSITINAYTGLIKV
;
A
#
# COMPACT_ATOMS: atom_id res chain seq x y z
N MET A 1 -31.84 41.28 19.91
CA MET A 1 -30.75 42.07 19.25
C MET A 1 -29.43 41.31 19.08
N ARG A 2 -28.90 40.62 20.11
CA ARG A 2 -27.58 39.94 20.00
C ARG A 2 -27.58 38.75 19.02
N GLN A 3 -28.64 37.94 19.02
CA GLN A 3 -28.82 36.81 18.11
C GLN A 3 -29.07 37.24 16.65
N SER A 4 -29.80 38.34 16.43
CA SER A 4 -30.06 38.88 15.09
C SER A 4 -28.79 39.46 14.45
N LEU A 5 -27.93 40.10 15.25
CA LEU A 5 -26.61 40.56 14.81
C LEU A 5 -25.68 39.40 14.44
N GLN A 6 -25.63 38.34 15.25
CA GLN A 6 -24.83 37.14 14.96
C GLN A 6 -25.26 36.43 13.67
N PHE A 7 -26.56 36.33 13.43
CA PHE A 7 -27.09 35.78 12.19
C PHE A 7 -26.66 36.61 10.97
N LEU A 8 -26.76 37.95 11.07
CA LEU A 8 -26.39 38.87 10.00
C LEU A 8 -24.90 38.80 9.66
N PHE A 9 -24.02 38.73 10.67
CA PHE A 9 -22.58 38.54 10.48
C PHE A 9 -22.24 37.20 9.80
N ARG A 10 -22.90 36.11 10.19
CA ARG A 10 -22.68 34.78 9.59
C ARG A 10 -23.09 34.76 8.12
N THR A 11 -24.23 35.36 7.79
CA THR A 11 -24.73 35.44 6.41
C THR A 11 -23.84 36.31 5.53
N LEU A 12 -23.36 37.46 6.05
CA LEU A 12 -22.42 38.32 5.33
C LEU A 12 -21.09 37.60 5.06
N ALA A 13 -20.55 36.89 6.06
CA ALA A 13 -19.32 36.11 5.91
C ALA A 13 -19.47 34.98 4.86
N LEU A 14 -20.61 34.29 4.85
CA LEU A 14 -20.91 33.27 3.85
C LEU A 14 -21.04 33.88 2.44
N LEU A 15 -21.72 35.02 2.30
CA LEU A 15 -21.86 35.70 1.00
C LEU A 15 -20.52 36.19 0.45
N ILE A 16 -19.67 36.78 1.29
CA ILE A 16 -18.31 37.20 0.90
C ILE A 16 -17.48 35.98 0.48
N SER A 17 -17.56 34.88 1.24
CA SER A 17 -16.87 33.63 0.91
C SER A 17 -17.34 33.05 -0.43
N TRP A 18 -18.66 33.03 -0.67
CA TRP A 18 -19.25 32.60 -1.93
C TRP A 18 -18.85 33.50 -3.11
N ALA A 19 -18.92 34.82 -2.94
CA ALA A 19 -18.53 35.78 -3.97
C ALA A 19 -17.04 35.63 -4.33
N LEU A 20 -16.17 35.45 -3.32
CA LEU A 20 -14.75 35.21 -3.54
C LEU A 20 -14.51 33.88 -4.26
N ALA A 21 -15.20 32.80 -3.87
CA ALA A 21 -15.13 31.52 -4.56
C ALA A 21 -15.57 31.65 -6.03
N LEU A 22 -16.68 32.36 -6.30
CA LEU A 22 -17.19 32.56 -7.66
C LEU A 22 -16.22 33.38 -8.51
N LEU A 23 -15.64 34.45 -7.94
CA LEU A 23 -14.67 35.30 -8.62
C LEU A 23 -13.36 34.55 -8.91
N THR A 24 -12.89 33.70 -7.99
CA THR A 24 -11.73 32.83 -8.26
C THR A 24 -12.01 31.77 -9.32
N HIS A 25 -13.23 31.21 -9.36
CA HIS A 25 -13.64 30.29 -10.41
C HIS A 25 -13.75 30.97 -11.78
N LEU A 26 -14.32 32.18 -11.85
CA LEU A 26 -14.38 33.00 -13.06
C LEU A 26 -12.98 33.37 -13.57
N GLY A 27 -12.10 33.83 -12.67
CA GLY A 27 -10.71 34.14 -13.01
C GLY A 27 -9.96 32.93 -13.57
N LYS A 28 -10.10 31.75 -12.94
CA LYS A 28 -9.55 30.49 -13.46
C LYS A 28 -10.15 30.11 -14.82
N GLY A 29 -11.46 30.30 -15.00
CA GLY A 29 -12.16 29.99 -16.23
C GLY A 29 -11.74 30.88 -17.41
N LEU A 30 -11.48 32.17 -17.17
CA LEU A 30 -10.99 33.10 -18.19
C LEU A 30 -9.50 32.90 -18.51
N ALA A 31 -8.69 32.57 -17.50
CA ALA A 31 -7.24 32.35 -17.68
C ALA A 31 -6.91 30.96 -18.28
N ALA A 32 -7.76 29.95 -18.09
CA ALA A 32 -7.48 28.60 -18.54
C ALA A 32 -7.35 28.45 -20.07
N PRO A 33 -8.25 28.99 -20.92
CA PRO A 33 -8.12 28.88 -22.37
C PRO A 33 -6.82 29.48 -22.95
N PRO A 34 -6.42 30.73 -22.64
CA PRO A 34 -5.18 31.30 -23.18
C PRO A 34 -3.95 30.57 -22.64
N LEU A 35 -3.95 30.14 -21.37
CA LEU A 35 -2.84 29.39 -20.80
C LEU A 35 -2.72 27.99 -21.41
N LEU A 36 -3.85 27.35 -21.71
CA LEU A 36 -3.88 26.06 -22.37
C LEU A 36 -3.39 26.18 -23.83
N LEU A 37 -3.81 27.24 -24.54
CA LEU A 37 -3.30 27.53 -25.88
C LEU A 37 -1.79 27.76 -25.88
N ALA A 38 -1.27 28.55 -24.93
CA ALA A 38 0.16 28.78 -24.77
C ALA A 38 0.91 27.45 -24.50
N GLN A 39 0.38 26.61 -23.61
CA GLN A 39 0.93 25.28 -23.34
C GLN A 39 0.95 24.40 -24.61
N LEU A 40 -0.08 24.42 -25.44
CA LEU A 40 -0.09 23.67 -26.70
C LEU A 40 0.94 24.22 -27.70
N LEU A 41 0.98 25.54 -27.90
CA LEU A 41 1.90 26.17 -28.84
C LEU A 41 3.37 25.96 -28.48
N ILE A 42 3.68 25.87 -27.19
CA ILE A 42 5.06 25.66 -26.70
C ILE A 42 5.38 24.17 -26.58
N ASN A 43 4.53 23.38 -25.91
CA ASN A 43 4.89 22.01 -25.54
C ASN A 43 4.71 21.03 -26.69
N VAL A 44 3.83 21.27 -27.67
CA VAL A 44 3.69 20.38 -28.84
C VAL A 44 4.98 20.35 -29.68
N PRO A 45 5.55 21.50 -30.13
CA PRO A 45 6.80 21.47 -30.88
C PRO A 45 7.95 20.94 -30.03
N LEU A 46 8.03 21.29 -28.73
CA LEU A 46 9.04 20.73 -27.84
C LEU A 46 8.95 19.20 -27.74
N THR A 47 7.73 18.65 -27.60
CA THR A 47 7.47 17.22 -27.51
C THR A 47 7.86 16.50 -28.80
N LEU A 48 7.55 17.09 -29.97
CA LEU A 48 7.93 16.56 -31.28
C LEU A 48 9.46 16.54 -31.50
N LEU A 49 10.17 17.52 -30.96
CA LEU A 49 11.62 17.66 -31.12
C LEU A 49 12.41 16.80 -30.14
N HIS A 50 11.97 16.73 -28.87
CA HIS A 50 12.78 16.19 -27.77
C HIS A 50 12.36 14.79 -27.32
N VAL A 51 11.07 14.43 -27.41
CA VAL A 51 10.64 13.13 -26.89
C VAL A 51 10.88 12.04 -27.92
N ARG A 52 11.79 11.14 -27.57
CA ARG A 52 12.06 9.91 -28.30
C ARG A 52 11.82 8.73 -27.36
N GLN A 53 11.21 7.69 -27.88
CA GLN A 53 11.00 6.43 -27.18
C GLN A 53 11.83 5.36 -27.89
N PRO A 54 12.53 4.47 -27.18
CA PRO A 54 13.13 3.32 -27.82
C PRO A 54 12.03 2.42 -28.41
N LEU A 55 12.26 1.73 -29.52
CA LEU A 55 11.37 0.66 -29.98
C LEU A 55 11.56 -0.62 -29.16
N ARG A 56 12.80 -0.83 -28.70
CA ARG A 56 13.19 -1.91 -27.81
C ARG A 56 14.14 -1.36 -26.74
N PRO A 57 13.66 -1.17 -25.49
CA PRO A 57 14.45 -0.54 -24.45
C PRO A 57 15.60 -1.43 -24.05
N ARG A 58 16.77 -0.84 -23.81
CA ARG A 58 17.92 -1.60 -23.31
C ARG A 58 17.80 -1.81 -21.81
N LEU A 59 17.62 -3.06 -21.40
CA LEU A 59 17.67 -3.47 -20.01
C LEU A 59 19.07 -3.96 -19.66
N ILE A 60 19.71 -3.30 -18.71
CA ILE A 60 21.05 -3.66 -18.22
C ILE A 60 20.84 -4.53 -16.98
N PRO A 61 21.24 -5.82 -16.99
CA PRO A 61 21.11 -6.67 -15.81
C PRO A 61 22.01 -6.16 -14.69
N LEU A 62 21.54 -6.25 -13.45
CA LEU A 62 22.25 -5.77 -12.27
C LEU A 62 22.35 -6.83 -11.17
N MET A 63 23.42 -6.75 -10.41
CA MET A 63 23.56 -7.41 -9.12
C MET A 63 22.95 -6.55 -8.01
N ASP A 64 22.51 -7.19 -6.92
CA ASP A 64 21.90 -6.49 -5.79
C ASP A 64 22.81 -5.42 -5.17
N ALA A 65 24.13 -5.59 -5.22
CA ALA A 65 25.12 -4.62 -4.73
C ALA A 65 25.17 -3.33 -5.56
N GLU A 66 24.76 -3.37 -6.82
CA GLU A 66 24.82 -2.22 -7.75
C GLU A 66 23.60 -1.31 -7.61
N LEU A 67 22.55 -1.75 -6.91
CA LEU A 67 21.34 -0.95 -6.68
C LEU A 67 21.64 0.23 -5.74
N PRO A 68 21.16 1.45 -6.06
CA PRO A 68 21.15 2.56 -5.11
C PRO A 68 20.35 2.21 -3.87
N ASP A 69 20.77 2.72 -2.71
CA ASP A 69 20.18 2.34 -1.41
C ASP A 69 18.66 2.47 -1.33
N ALA A 70 18.09 3.58 -1.84
CA ALA A 70 16.65 3.80 -1.81
C ALA A 70 15.88 2.81 -2.72
N ALA A 71 16.43 2.54 -3.91
CA ALA A 71 15.89 1.52 -4.80
C ALA A 71 16.02 0.13 -4.17
N TRP A 72 17.18 -0.19 -3.61
CA TRP A 72 17.45 -1.46 -2.95
C TRP A 72 16.45 -1.74 -1.82
N VAL A 73 16.18 -0.76 -0.94
CA VAL A 73 15.19 -0.92 0.13
C VAL A 73 13.80 -1.21 -0.44
N PHE A 74 13.31 -0.37 -1.36
CA PHE A 74 11.97 -0.53 -1.91
C PHE A 74 11.80 -1.85 -2.67
N LEU A 75 12.75 -2.18 -3.55
CA LEU A 75 12.71 -3.41 -4.36
C LEU A 75 12.79 -4.65 -3.47
N THR A 76 13.63 -4.64 -2.43
CA THR A 76 13.77 -5.77 -1.50
C THR A 76 12.52 -5.97 -0.66
N ASP A 77 11.99 -4.90 -0.06
CA ASP A 77 10.80 -5.02 0.79
C ASP A 77 9.57 -5.48 -0.01
N ALA A 78 9.41 -5.00 -1.24
CA ALA A 78 8.33 -5.43 -2.13
C ALA A 78 8.51 -6.88 -2.60
N THR A 79 9.75 -7.31 -2.84
CA THR A 79 10.07 -8.69 -3.20
C THR A 79 9.72 -9.65 -2.08
N GLU A 80 10.21 -9.39 -0.87
CA GLU A 80 9.93 -10.21 0.32
C GLU A 80 8.42 -10.32 0.56
N ALA A 81 7.67 -9.23 0.33
CA ALA A 81 6.22 -9.21 0.43
C ALA A 81 5.52 -10.18 -0.52
N LEU A 82 6.02 -10.29 -1.75
CA LEU A 82 5.44 -11.10 -2.82
C LEU A 82 5.99 -12.54 -2.83
N THR A 83 7.20 -12.78 -2.32
CA THR A 83 7.73 -14.14 -2.16
C THR A 83 6.82 -15.00 -1.28
N ALA A 84 6.21 -14.41 -0.25
CA ALA A 84 5.23 -15.08 0.60
C ALA A 84 3.96 -15.54 -0.16
N THR A 85 3.69 -14.97 -1.35
CA THR A 85 2.56 -15.35 -2.22
C THR A 85 2.99 -16.17 -3.43
N GLY A 86 4.21 -16.75 -3.41
CA GLY A 86 4.70 -17.67 -4.44
C GLY A 86 5.37 -17.01 -5.64
N PHE A 87 5.70 -15.71 -5.54
CA PHE A 87 6.54 -15.07 -6.55
C PHE A 87 8.00 -15.50 -6.41
N VAL A 88 8.65 -15.68 -7.55
CA VAL A 88 10.09 -16.00 -7.65
C VAL A 88 10.79 -14.85 -8.37
N LEU A 89 11.91 -14.41 -7.82
CA LEU A 89 12.77 -13.39 -8.42
C LEU A 89 13.43 -13.93 -9.70
N CYS A 90 13.27 -13.22 -10.82
CA CYS A 90 13.87 -13.56 -12.12
C CYS A 90 15.07 -12.68 -12.48
N GLY A 91 15.13 -11.43 -12.02
CA GLY A 91 16.29 -10.57 -12.25
C GLY A 91 16.09 -9.11 -11.85
N ASN A 92 17.20 -8.37 -11.75
CA ASN A 92 17.22 -6.93 -11.57
C ASN A 92 17.69 -6.24 -12.84
N PHE A 93 17.13 -5.09 -13.16
CA PHE A 93 17.45 -4.33 -14.36
C PHE A 93 17.54 -2.83 -14.10
N ARG A 94 18.45 -2.17 -14.81
CA ARG A 94 18.44 -0.73 -15.02
C ARG A 94 18.02 -0.41 -16.44
N CYS A 95 17.19 0.62 -16.59
CA CYS A 95 16.81 1.17 -17.89
C CYS A 95 16.80 2.70 -17.83
N ASP A 96 17.57 3.34 -18.72
CA ASP A 96 17.69 4.80 -18.76
C ASP A 96 16.81 5.42 -19.88
N GLU A 97 16.16 4.58 -20.68
CA GLU A 97 15.48 5.00 -21.91
C GLU A 97 13.95 4.91 -21.82
N TRP A 98 13.42 4.13 -20.87
CA TRP A 98 11.99 3.83 -20.78
C TRP A 98 11.16 5.06 -20.37
N ILE A 99 11.66 5.84 -19.40
CA ILE A 99 11.02 7.07 -18.94
C ILE A 99 11.95 8.23 -19.30
N PRO A 100 11.53 9.18 -20.16
CA PRO A 100 12.38 10.31 -20.53
C PRO A 100 12.85 11.11 -19.32
N GLY A 101 14.18 11.24 -19.17
CA GLY A 101 14.81 11.97 -18.07
C GLY A 101 14.73 11.25 -16.72
N ALA A 102 14.59 9.92 -16.73
CA ALA A 102 14.65 9.12 -15.52
C ALA A 102 15.39 7.80 -15.71
N THR A 103 16.13 7.41 -14.68
CA THR A 103 16.70 6.07 -14.54
C THR A 103 15.69 5.18 -13.82
N LEU A 104 15.32 4.07 -14.45
CA LEU A 104 14.43 3.06 -13.88
C LEU A 104 15.26 1.90 -13.31
N TRP A 105 15.21 1.73 -12.00
CA TRP A 105 15.74 0.56 -11.31
C TRP A 105 14.59 -0.41 -11.05
N SER A 106 14.71 -1.65 -11.50
CA SER A 106 13.58 -2.58 -11.48
C SER A 106 13.97 -4.00 -11.12
N ARG A 107 12.97 -4.74 -10.63
CA ARG A 107 13.07 -6.14 -10.27
C ARG A 107 11.88 -6.89 -10.84
N LEU A 108 12.16 -7.95 -11.58
CA LEU A 108 11.17 -8.80 -12.22
C LEU A 108 10.91 -10.03 -11.34
N LEU A 109 9.63 -10.29 -11.04
CA LEU A 109 9.19 -11.50 -10.37
C LEU A 109 8.10 -12.19 -11.18
N VAL A 110 8.01 -13.51 -11.02
CA VAL A 110 6.98 -14.31 -11.69
C VAL A 110 6.31 -15.23 -10.68
N GLN A 111 5.00 -15.34 -10.75
CA GLN A 111 4.22 -16.33 -10.01
C GLN A 111 3.76 -17.44 -10.94
N HIS A 112 4.29 -18.63 -10.70
CA HIS A 112 4.13 -19.76 -11.62
C HIS A 112 2.68 -20.25 -11.75
N GLU A 113 1.99 -20.43 -10.63
CA GLU A 113 0.67 -21.07 -10.61
C GLU A 113 -0.41 -20.23 -11.33
N GLN A 114 -0.23 -18.92 -11.37
CA GLN A 114 -1.22 -17.98 -11.89
C GLN A 114 -0.75 -17.26 -13.16
N GLY A 115 0.47 -17.51 -13.64
CA GLY A 115 1.01 -16.87 -14.85
C GLY A 115 1.18 -15.35 -14.72
N ILE A 116 1.28 -14.83 -13.50
CA ILE A 116 1.35 -13.39 -13.21
C ILE A 116 2.81 -12.95 -13.22
N VAL A 117 3.09 -11.86 -13.94
CA VAL A 117 4.39 -11.18 -13.90
C VAL A 117 4.27 -9.94 -13.04
N ALA A 118 5.20 -9.73 -12.11
CA ALA A 118 5.30 -8.53 -11.31
C ALA A 118 6.57 -7.76 -11.67
N LEU A 119 6.43 -6.47 -11.99
CA LEU A 119 7.52 -5.53 -12.13
C LEU A 119 7.47 -4.57 -10.93
N ILE A 120 8.47 -4.66 -10.07
CA ILE A 120 8.68 -3.67 -9.01
C ILE A 120 9.73 -2.70 -9.50
N ALA A 121 9.44 -1.41 -9.46
CA ALA A 121 10.35 -0.42 -10.01
C ALA A 121 10.45 0.86 -9.19
N TYR A 122 11.60 1.49 -9.27
CA TYR A 122 11.95 2.75 -8.64
C TYR A 122 12.48 3.69 -9.72
N ALA A 123 11.67 4.69 -10.09
CA ALA A 123 12.04 5.69 -11.07
C ALA A 123 12.70 6.89 -10.40
N GLU A 124 13.94 7.18 -10.79
CA GLU A 124 14.74 8.31 -10.31
C GLU A 124 14.90 9.33 -11.44
N PHE A 125 14.41 10.56 -11.24
CA PHE A 125 14.42 11.61 -12.28
C PHE A 125 15.67 12.46 -12.22
N ASP A 126 16.21 12.77 -13.39
CA ASP A 126 17.35 13.66 -13.54
C ASP A 126 17.00 15.08 -13.05
N ALA A 127 17.93 15.71 -12.36
CA ALA A 127 17.88 17.12 -11.91
C ALA A 127 16.86 17.48 -10.81
N GLY A 128 16.55 16.59 -9.86
CA GLY A 128 15.80 16.94 -8.63
C GLY A 128 14.39 17.50 -8.87
N SER A 129 13.91 17.40 -10.10
CA SER A 129 12.69 18.03 -10.61
C SER A 129 11.43 17.31 -10.14
N GLN A 130 11.55 16.03 -9.79
CA GLN A 130 10.50 15.21 -9.19
C GLN A 130 11.07 14.29 -8.12
N ARG A 131 10.25 14.01 -7.10
CA ARG A 131 10.58 12.97 -6.12
C ARG A 131 10.64 11.62 -6.83
N PRO A 132 11.58 10.73 -6.46
CA PRO A 132 11.59 9.37 -6.97
C PRO A 132 10.24 8.70 -6.76
N GLN A 133 9.84 7.89 -7.74
CA GLN A 133 8.53 7.25 -7.77
C GLN A 133 8.69 5.74 -7.71
N PRO A 134 8.53 5.12 -6.52
CA PRO A 134 8.35 3.69 -6.42
C PRO A 134 6.98 3.28 -6.98
N PHE A 135 6.92 2.15 -7.67
CA PHE A 135 5.66 1.54 -8.10
C PHE A 135 5.80 0.02 -8.27
N ALA A 136 4.65 -0.64 -8.29
CA ALA A 136 4.48 -2.04 -8.64
C ALA A 136 3.49 -2.15 -9.79
N GLU A 137 3.75 -3.10 -10.67
CA GLU A 137 2.95 -3.41 -11.85
C GLU A 137 2.76 -4.93 -11.92
N PHE A 138 1.52 -5.37 -12.16
CA PHE A 138 1.15 -6.77 -12.31
C PHE A 138 0.52 -6.99 -13.68
N LEU A 139 1.06 -7.96 -14.41
CA LEU A 139 0.70 -8.27 -15.78
C LEU A 139 0.24 -9.72 -15.90
N THR A 140 -0.97 -9.90 -16.44
CA THR A 140 -1.49 -11.21 -16.85
C THR A 140 -1.83 -11.16 -18.33
N GLU A 141 -1.32 -12.14 -19.08
CA GLU A 141 -1.67 -12.33 -20.49
C GLU A 141 -2.64 -13.52 -20.62
N PHE A 142 -3.73 -13.29 -21.33
CA PHE A 142 -4.74 -14.30 -21.59
C PHE A 142 -4.43 -15.08 -22.88
N ALA A 143 -5.03 -16.25 -23.02
CA ALA A 143 -4.85 -17.13 -24.18
C ALA A 143 -5.27 -16.48 -25.52
N ASP A 144 -6.15 -15.47 -25.49
CA ASP A 144 -6.57 -14.68 -26.66
C ASP A 144 -5.61 -13.53 -27.03
N GLY A 145 -4.49 -13.42 -26.30
CA GLY A 145 -3.46 -12.40 -26.54
C GLY A 145 -3.80 -11.02 -25.97
N ARG A 146 -4.92 -10.87 -25.24
CA ARG A 146 -5.21 -9.68 -24.43
C ARG A 146 -4.36 -9.67 -23.17
N VAL A 147 -4.07 -8.47 -22.67
CA VAL A 147 -3.23 -8.27 -21.50
C VAL A 147 -3.98 -7.41 -20.49
N LEU A 148 -3.98 -7.86 -19.23
CA LEU A 148 -4.40 -7.07 -18.09
C LEU A 148 -3.16 -6.55 -17.37
N ASP A 149 -3.10 -5.24 -17.20
CA ASP A 149 -2.05 -4.52 -16.51
C ASP A 149 -2.69 -3.78 -15.32
N THR A 150 -2.19 -4.03 -14.10
CA THR A 150 -2.63 -3.36 -12.88
C THR A 150 -1.42 -2.76 -12.18
N HIS A 151 -1.38 -1.43 -12.06
CA HIS A 151 -0.23 -0.73 -11.52
C HIS A 151 -0.63 0.45 -10.61
N ASN A 152 0.26 0.83 -9.70
CA ASN A 152 0.08 2.00 -8.82
C ASN A 152 0.96 3.20 -9.21
N ARG A 153 1.60 3.16 -10.38
CA ARG A 153 2.41 4.26 -10.92
C ARG A 153 1.63 5.58 -10.97
N ALA A 154 2.19 6.64 -10.38
CA ALA A 154 1.54 7.95 -10.31
C ALA A 154 1.61 8.77 -11.61
N LEU A 155 2.50 8.41 -12.53
CA LEU A 155 2.61 9.03 -13.85
C LEU A 155 1.43 8.63 -14.74
N SER A 156 0.86 9.62 -15.44
CA SER A 156 -0.14 9.37 -16.47
C SER A 156 0.50 8.95 -17.78
N ASP A 157 -0.09 7.93 -18.39
CA ASP A 157 0.28 7.47 -19.72
C ASP A 157 -0.01 8.58 -20.74
N PRO A 158 0.98 9.01 -21.52
CA PRO A 158 0.81 10.10 -22.47
C PRO A 158 -0.09 9.71 -23.67
N LEU A 159 -0.14 8.42 -23.97
CA LEU A 159 -0.80 7.85 -25.14
C LEU A 159 -2.04 7.05 -24.74
N PRO A 160 -2.96 6.82 -25.69
CA PRO A 160 -4.06 5.89 -25.46
C PRO A 160 -3.54 4.46 -25.32
N THR A 161 -4.29 3.66 -24.58
CA THR A 161 -3.99 2.24 -24.40
C THR A 161 -4.42 1.46 -25.65
N PRO A 162 -3.55 0.62 -26.24
CA PRO A 162 -3.94 -0.25 -27.35
C PRO A 162 -5.13 -1.15 -27.03
N GLY A 163 -5.94 -1.51 -28.03
CA GLY A 163 -7.18 -2.28 -27.82
C GLY A 163 -7.02 -3.68 -27.21
N TYR A 164 -5.82 -4.27 -27.28
CA TYR A 164 -5.52 -5.56 -26.63
C TYR A 164 -5.13 -5.43 -25.15
N LEU A 165 -4.83 -4.22 -24.68
CA LEU A 165 -4.28 -3.96 -23.35
C LEU A 165 -5.31 -3.25 -22.49
N ALA A 166 -5.67 -3.84 -21.36
CA ALA A 166 -6.51 -3.23 -20.34
C ALA A 166 -5.61 -2.77 -19.18
N ARG A 167 -5.58 -1.45 -18.93
CA ARG A 167 -4.81 -0.85 -17.82
C ARG A 167 -5.72 -0.40 -16.69
N LEU A 168 -5.44 -0.89 -15.49
CA LEU A 168 -6.02 -0.39 -14.25
C LEU A 168 -4.95 0.35 -13.46
N ARG A 169 -5.22 1.62 -13.17
CA ARG A 169 -4.33 2.46 -12.38
C ARG A 169 -4.92 2.73 -11.00
N LEU A 170 -4.20 2.30 -9.97
CA LEU A 170 -4.61 2.37 -8.57
C LEU A 170 -3.56 3.11 -7.74
N THR A 171 -3.42 4.43 -7.97
CA THR A 171 -2.37 5.27 -7.35
C THR A 171 -2.46 5.36 -5.82
N GLU A 172 -3.59 5.00 -5.23
CA GLU A 172 -3.84 5.05 -3.78
C GLU A 172 -3.50 3.72 -3.09
N VAL A 173 -3.26 2.65 -3.86
CA VAL A 173 -2.90 1.33 -3.34
C VAL A 173 -1.38 1.21 -3.33
N CYS A 174 -0.77 1.61 -2.21
CA CYS A 174 0.70 1.68 -2.09
C CYS A 174 1.36 0.34 -1.78
N ASP A 175 0.65 -0.59 -1.11
CA ASP A 175 1.22 -1.88 -0.72
C ASP A 175 1.22 -2.88 -1.91
N PRO A 176 2.37 -3.48 -2.27
CA PRO A 176 2.45 -4.42 -3.40
C PRO A 176 1.57 -5.66 -3.23
N ARG A 177 1.35 -6.16 -2.00
CA ARG A 177 0.49 -7.33 -1.76
C ARG A 177 -0.97 -6.96 -1.92
N ALA A 178 -1.38 -5.78 -1.44
CA ALA A 178 -2.72 -5.26 -1.66
C ALA A 178 -3.03 -5.12 -3.16
N LEU A 179 -2.08 -4.58 -3.93
CA LEU A 179 -2.22 -4.45 -5.39
C LEU A 179 -2.27 -5.83 -6.07
N TYR A 180 -1.44 -6.77 -5.64
CA TYR A 180 -1.47 -8.15 -6.11
C TYR A 180 -2.82 -8.84 -5.85
N VAL A 181 -3.38 -8.69 -4.64
CA VAL A 181 -4.70 -9.26 -4.30
C VAL A 181 -5.77 -8.73 -5.24
N LEU A 182 -5.81 -7.42 -5.48
CA LEU A 182 -6.73 -6.81 -6.43
C LEU A 182 -6.56 -7.35 -7.85
N HIS A 183 -5.31 -7.48 -8.31
CA HIS A 183 -5.01 -8.02 -9.63
C HIS A 183 -5.46 -9.49 -9.75
N ARG A 184 -5.08 -10.33 -8.78
CA ARG A 184 -5.45 -11.75 -8.73
C ARG A 184 -6.96 -11.94 -8.71
N ASP A 185 -7.66 -11.21 -7.84
CA ASP A 185 -9.11 -11.34 -7.69
C ASP A 185 -9.83 -10.88 -8.97
N LEU A 186 -9.31 -9.85 -9.66
CA LEU A 186 -9.81 -9.43 -10.97
C LEU A 186 -9.53 -10.48 -12.05
N VAL A 187 -8.34 -11.06 -12.11
CA VAL A 187 -8.03 -12.16 -13.04
C VAL A 187 -8.95 -13.36 -12.79
N ALA A 188 -9.23 -13.69 -11.53
CA ALA A 188 -10.10 -14.79 -11.15
C ALA A 188 -11.59 -14.52 -11.46
N SER A 189 -12.01 -13.25 -11.51
CA SER A 189 -13.39 -12.88 -11.88
C SER A 189 -13.64 -12.92 -13.39
N LEU A 190 -12.57 -12.96 -14.19
CA LEU A 190 -12.61 -12.96 -15.64
C LEU A 190 -12.70 -14.40 -16.19
N PRO A 191 -13.57 -14.67 -17.19
CA PRO A 191 -13.77 -16.02 -17.72
C PRO A 191 -12.64 -16.53 -18.63
N GLN A 192 -11.67 -15.69 -18.98
CA GLN A 192 -10.61 -16.00 -19.95
C GLN A 192 -9.52 -16.90 -19.36
N ALA A 193 -9.06 -17.87 -20.16
CA ALA A 193 -7.92 -18.71 -19.78
C ALA A 193 -6.61 -17.91 -19.78
N ILE A 194 -5.77 -18.15 -18.78
CA ILE A 194 -4.45 -17.53 -18.63
C ILE A 194 -3.41 -18.23 -19.51
N ARG A 195 -2.47 -17.49 -20.08
CA ARG A 195 -1.36 -18.04 -20.87
C ARG A 195 -0.18 -18.46 -19.95
N PRO A 196 0.14 -19.75 -19.80
CA PRO A 196 1.14 -20.23 -18.83
C PRO A 196 2.61 -20.04 -19.25
N ILE A 197 2.88 -19.63 -20.49
CA ILE A 197 4.18 -19.77 -21.19
C ILE A 197 5.32 -18.92 -20.61
N ARG A 198 5.04 -17.92 -19.75
CA ARG A 198 6.05 -16.93 -19.36
C ARG A 198 7.17 -17.45 -18.45
N ILE A 199 6.99 -18.59 -17.78
CA ILE A 199 7.88 -19.07 -16.72
C ILE A 199 9.24 -19.55 -17.23
N GLU A 200 9.25 -20.46 -18.19
CA GLU A 200 10.49 -21.01 -18.74
C GLU A 200 11.27 -19.95 -19.52
N GLN A 201 10.52 -19.04 -20.15
CA GLN A 201 11.08 -17.87 -20.82
C GLN A 201 11.67 -16.87 -19.81
N ALA A 202 11.04 -16.66 -18.65
CA ALA A 202 11.57 -15.80 -17.58
C ALA A 202 12.92 -16.27 -17.07
N ALA A 203 13.07 -17.58 -16.87
CA ALA A 203 14.30 -18.15 -16.34
C ALA A 203 15.47 -18.08 -17.36
N ARG A 204 15.16 -18.14 -18.66
CA ARG A 204 16.18 -18.12 -19.73
C ARG A 204 16.53 -16.72 -20.20
N ASP A 205 15.53 -15.84 -20.32
CA ASP A 205 15.67 -14.48 -20.80
C ASP A 205 14.65 -13.54 -20.13
N PRO A 206 14.93 -13.09 -18.89
CA PRO A 206 14.04 -12.22 -18.16
C PRO A 206 13.94 -10.81 -18.76
N ALA A 207 14.94 -10.37 -19.53
CA ALA A 207 14.89 -9.07 -20.21
C ALA A 207 13.87 -9.07 -21.36
N SER A 208 13.77 -10.16 -22.12
CA SER A 208 12.76 -10.27 -23.19
C SER A 208 11.33 -10.24 -22.66
N LEU A 209 11.07 -10.75 -21.46
CA LEU A 209 9.73 -10.64 -20.84
C LEU A 209 9.28 -9.20 -20.56
N LEU A 210 10.22 -8.27 -20.41
CA LEU A 210 9.94 -6.85 -20.22
C LEU A 210 9.97 -6.09 -21.54
N THR A 211 10.89 -6.44 -22.44
CA THR A 211 11.04 -5.74 -23.73
C THR A 211 9.96 -6.13 -24.75
N ASP A 212 9.56 -7.40 -24.83
CA ASP A 212 8.60 -7.86 -25.85
C ASP A 212 7.20 -7.21 -25.70
N PRO A 213 6.59 -7.12 -24.49
CA PRO A 213 5.31 -6.45 -24.32
C PRO A 213 5.38 -4.96 -24.65
N TYR A 214 6.49 -4.31 -24.30
CA TYR A 214 6.71 -2.89 -24.61
C TYR A 214 6.89 -2.69 -26.12
N THR A 215 7.68 -3.53 -26.80
CA THR A 215 7.87 -3.45 -28.25
C THR A 215 6.53 -3.64 -28.98
N ARG A 216 5.72 -4.63 -28.58
CA ARG A 216 4.36 -4.82 -29.12
C ARG A 216 3.48 -3.58 -28.93
N GLU A 217 3.56 -2.93 -27.78
CA GLU A 217 2.82 -1.68 -27.53
C GLU A 217 3.30 -0.55 -28.45
N MET A 218 4.62 -0.36 -28.58
CA MET A 218 5.18 0.68 -29.44
C MET A 218 4.82 0.45 -30.91
N GLU A 219 4.88 -0.79 -31.40
CA GLU A 219 4.46 -1.17 -32.74
C GLU A 219 2.99 -0.84 -32.98
N THR A 220 2.10 -1.23 -32.06
CA THR A 220 0.66 -0.94 -32.17
C THR A 220 0.39 0.57 -32.19
N LEU A 221 1.09 1.35 -31.36
CA LEU A 221 0.97 2.81 -31.33
C LEU A 221 1.49 3.47 -32.62
N ILE A 222 2.45 2.86 -33.32
CA ILE A 222 2.91 3.30 -34.63
C ILE A 222 1.85 2.98 -35.70
N GLU A 223 1.32 1.76 -35.70
CA GLU A 223 0.27 1.32 -36.62
C GLU A 223 -0.99 2.18 -36.52
N GLU A 224 -1.40 2.53 -35.29
CA GLU A 224 -2.54 3.43 -35.04
C GLU A 224 -2.25 4.92 -35.34
N GLY A 225 -1.00 5.26 -35.68
CA GLY A 225 -0.57 6.60 -36.07
C GLY A 225 -0.36 7.57 -34.91
N TRP A 226 -0.27 7.09 -33.67
CA TRP A 226 0.09 7.92 -32.51
C TRP A 226 1.58 8.24 -32.46
N MET A 227 2.39 7.30 -32.93
CA MET A 227 3.83 7.45 -33.06
C MET A 227 4.28 7.25 -34.51
N ARG A 228 5.55 7.57 -34.77
CA ARG A 228 6.24 7.31 -36.03
C ARG A 228 7.62 6.76 -35.72
N ALA A 229 7.98 5.66 -36.37
CA ALA A 229 9.34 5.16 -36.34
C ALA A 229 10.30 6.21 -36.94
N VAL A 230 11.45 6.37 -36.33
CA VAL A 230 12.56 7.16 -36.87
C VAL A 230 13.45 6.19 -37.63
N SER A 231 13.50 6.35 -38.96
CA SER A 231 14.42 5.62 -39.82
C SER A 231 15.82 5.69 -39.21
N ASP A 232 16.46 4.52 -39.06
CA ASP A 232 17.86 4.35 -38.67
C ASP A 232 18.21 4.42 -37.16
N GLN A 233 17.26 4.62 -36.24
CA GLN A 233 17.60 4.86 -34.82
C GLN A 233 16.97 3.92 -33.77
N ASN A 234 16.31 2.82 -34.15
CA ASN A 234 15.56 1.93 -33.24
C ASN A 234 14.70 2.72 -32.23
N GLN A 235 14.11 3.82 -32.70
CA GLN A 235 13.40 4.80 -31.89
C GLN A 235 12.10 5.20 -32.58
N ALA A 236 11.12 5.58 -31.78
CA ALA A 236 9.88 6.21 -32.19
C ALA A 236 9.79 7.63 -31.65
N ARG A 237 9.11 8.49 -32.42
CA ARG A 237 8.70 9.83 -31.98
C ARG A 237 7.19 9.94 -32.03
N PHE A 238 6.65 10.89 -31.29
CA PHE A 238 5.24 11.23 -31.45
C PHE A 238 4.93 11.71 -32.86
N SER A 239 3.78 11.28 -33.39
CA SER A 239 3.17 11.98 -34.51
C SER A 239 2.62 13.32 -34.04
N LEU A 240 2.23 14.22 -34.96
CA LEU A 240 1.56 15.47 -34.58
C LEU A 240 0.31 15.19 -33.74
N ARG A 241 -0.44 14.14 -34.09
CA ARG A 241 -1.63 13.68 -33.36
C ARG A 241 -1.24 13.20 -31.96
N GLY A 242 -0.23 12.35 -31.84
CA GLY A 242 0.27 11.86 -30.55
C GLY A 242 0.79 12.96 -29.65
N ALA A 243 1.57 13.91 -30.18
CA ALA A 243 2.11 15.04 -29.43
C ALA A 243 1.00 15.96 -28.94
N THR A 244 0.03 16.28 -29.81
CA THR A 244 -1.13 17.10 -29.43
C THR A 244 -1.94 16.42 -28.33
N HIS A 245 -2.22 15.12 -28.47
CA HIS A 245 -2.95 14.36 -27.48
C HIS A 245 -2.21 14.28 -26.13
N CYS A 246 -0.92 13.96 -26.16
CA CYS A 246 -0.06 13.89 -24.98
C CYS A 246 -0.03 15.23 -24.23
N VAL A 247 0.21 16.34 -24.94
CA VAL A 247 0.23 17.67 -24.33
C VAL A 247 -1.15 18.06 -23.82
N TRP A 248 -2.22 17.81 -24.58
CA TRP A 248 -3.59 18.10 -24.16
C TRP A 248 -3.96 17.41 -22.84
N ARG A 249 -3.61 16.12 -22.71
CA ARG A 249 -3.88 15.33 -21.50
C ARG A 249 -3.03 15.78 -20.31
N ARG A 250 -1.85 16.34 -20.55
CA ARG A 250 -0.91 16.82 -19.51
C ARG A 250 -1.00 18.32 -19.21
N ALA A 251 -1.72 19.09 -20.02
CA ALA A 251 -1.87 20.53 -19.83
C ALA A 251 -2.72 20.85 -18.61
N TRP A 252 -2.35 21.88 -17.86
CA TRP A 252 -3.23 22.44 -16.84
C TRP A 252 -4.38 23.21 -17.52
N PRO A 253 -5.63 23.08 -17.07
CA PRO A 253 -6.10 22.36 -15.87
C PRO A 253 -6.48 20.88 -16.10
N LEU A 254 -6.45 20.40 -17.35
CA LEU A 254 -6.96 19.09 -17.76
C LEU A 254 -6.22 17.89 -17.14
N ALA A 255 -4.93 18.03 -16.84
CA ALA A 255 -4.12 16.95 -16.25
C ALA A 255 -4.67 16.40 -14.93
N SER A 256 -5.29 17.27 -14.12
CA SER A 256 -5.95 16.84 -12.88
C SER A 256 -7.24 16.06 -13.16
N LEU A 257 -8.03 16.53 -14.14
CA LEU A 257 -9.27 15.91 -14.55
C LEU A 257 -9.03 14.52 -15.13
N TYR A 258 -8.10 14.37 -16.07
CA TYR A 258 -7.79 13.06 -16.66
C TYR A 258 -7.27 12.08 -15.63
N ARG A 259 -6.39 12.53 -14.72
CA ARG A 259 -5.92 11.68 -13.61
C ARG A 259 -7.06 11.15 -12.76
N HIS A 260 -7.99 12.03 -12.42
CA HIS A 260 -9.17 11.67 -11.64
C HIS A 260 -10.11 10.72 -12.39
N LEU A 261 -10.31 10.95 -13.70
CA LEU A 261 -11.17 10.11 -14.54
C LEU A 261 -10.60 8.70 -14.71
N GLU A 262 -9.30 8.55 -14.95
CA GLU A 262 -8.65 7.24 -15.06
C GLU A 262 -8.72 6.44 -13.75
N ASN A 263 -8.50 7.11 -12.61
CA ASN A 263 -8.65 6.47 -11.32
C ASN A 263 -10.10 6.02 -11.11
N ARG A 264 -11.08 6.91 -11.34
CA ARG A 264 -12.51 6.55 -11.25
C ARG A 264 -12.91 5.41 -12.16
N TYR A 265 -12.38 5.37 -13.38
CA TYR A 265 -12.63 4.28 -14.31
C TYR A 265 -12.12 2.94 -13.75
N SER A 266 -10.91 2.93 -13.20
CA SER A 266 -10.32 1.72 -12.60
C SER A 266 -11.13 1.22 -11.40
N TYR A 267 -11.53 2.13 -10.50
CA TYR A 267 -12.40 1.79 -9.37
C TYR A 267 -13.78 1.28 -9.80
N ARG A 268 -14.35 1.88 -10.85
CA ARG A 268 -15.64 1.45 -11.40
C ARG A 268 -15.55 0.04 -11.98
N LEU A 269 -14.50 -0.25 -12.74
CA LEU A 269 -14.30 -1.59 -13.35
C LEU A 269 -14.17 -2.67 -12.26
N LEU A 270 -13.42 -2.37 -11.20
CA LEU A 270 -13.32 -3.28 -10.04
C LEU A 270 -14.68 -3.47 -9.34
N ALA A 271 -15.45 -2.40 -9.16
CA ALA A 271 -16.78 -2.49 -8.57
C ALA A 271 -17.77 -3.30 -9.43
N GLU A 272 -17.67 -3.21 -10.76
CA GLU A 272 -18.45 -4.03 -11.71
C GLU A 272 -18.15 -5.54 -11.55
N GLN A 273 -16.97 -5.88 -11.02
CA GLN A 273 -16.55 -7.25 -10.67
C GLN A 273 -16.76 -7.58 -9.17
N ALA A 274 -17.51 -6.75 -8.43
CA ALA A 274 -17.72 -6.86 -6.99
C ALA A 274 -16.43 -6.79 -6.13
N ILE A 275 -15.37 -6.17 -6.66
CA ILE A 275 -14.10 -5.96 -5.96
C ILE A 275 -14.06 -4.55 -5.37
N ASP A 276 -14.01 -4.46 -4.04
CA ASP A 276 -13.97 -3.19 -3.32
C ASP A 276 -12.53 -2.73 -3.08
N ALA A 277 -11.99 -1.97 -4.04
CA ALA A 277 -10.63 -1.44 -3.98
C ALA A 277 -10.42 -0.40 -2.86
N ALA A 278 -11.48 0.24 -2.34
CA ALA A 278 -11.35 1.22 -1.27
C ALA A 278 -10.80 0.59 0.03
N ARG A 279 -11.01 -0.72 0.24
CA ARG A 279 -10.46 -1.51 1.36
C ARG A 279 -8.94 -1.62 1.35
N PHE A 280 -8.31 -1.31 0.23
CA PHE A 280 -6.86 -1.40 0.03
C PHE A 280 -6.18 -0.03 0.02
N THR A 281 -6.89 1.01 0.45
CA THR A 281 -6.37 2.37 0.55
C THR A 281 -6.22 2.79 2.02
N GLY A 282 -5.33 3.75 2.28
CA GLY A 282 -5.13 4.32 3.61
C GLY A 282 -3.95 3.72 4.38
N ALA A 283 -4.04 3.68 5.70
CA ALA A 283 -2.95 3.22 6.55
C ALA A 283 -2.80 1.69 6.48
N ALA A 284 -1.56 1.20 6.49
CA ALA A 284 -1.25 -0.23 6.36
C ALA A 284 -2.00 -1.10 7.39
N ALA A 285 -2.12 -0.63 8.64
CA ALA A 285 -2.84 -1.32 9.71
C ALA A 285 -4.37 -1.45 9.50
N MET A 286 -4.94 -0.76 8.50
CA MET A 286 -6.35 -0.86 8.11
C MET A 286 -6.57 -1.70 6.86
N ILE A 287 -5.53 -1.91 6.06
CA ILE A 287 -5.60 -2.66 4.81
C ILE A 287 -5.44 -4.14 5.13
N VAL A 288 -6.43 -4.98 4.82
CA VAL A 288 -6.34 -6.44 4.99
C VAL A 288 -5.87 -7.06 3.68
N VAL A 289 -4.69 -7.68 3.68
CA VAL A 289 -4.06 -8.28 2.49
C VAL A 289 -4.24 -9.78 2.38
N ASP A 290 -4.59 -10.45 3.47
CA ASP A 290 -4.85 -11.89 3.45
C ASP A 290 -5.97 -12.23 4.43
N ARG A 291 -6.81 -13.19 4.05
CA ARG A 291 -7.90 -13.73 4.86
C ARG A 291 -7.91 -15.24 4.71
N GLN A 292 -7.79 -15.92 5.83
CA GLN A 292 -7.78 -17.38 5.88
C GLN A 292 -8.88 -17.85 6.83
N PRO A 293 -9.68 -18.87 6.45
CA PRO A 293 -10.61 -19.48 7.38
C PRO A 293 -9.81 -20.10 8.52
N PHE A 294 -10.21 -19.79 9.74
CA PHE A 294 -9.67 -20.41 10.94
C PHE A 294 -10.49 -21.67 11.23
N PRO A 295 -9.87 -22.87 11.29
CA PRO A 295 -10.63 -24.09 11.50
C PRO A 295 -11.37 -24.03 12.84
N MET A 296 -12.70 -24.08 12.79
CA MET A 296 -13.58 -24.23 13.95
C MET A 296 -13.41 -25.63 14.54
N ALA A 297 -12.32 -25.85 15.28
CA ALA A 297 -12.34 -26.82 16.35
C ALA A 297 -13.07 -26.18 17.54
N SER A 298 -13.73 -26.99 18.35
CA SER A 298 -14.60 -26.61 19.48
C SER A 298 -13.95 -25.75 20.59
N ASP A 299 -12.72 -25.29 20.39
CA ASP A 299 -11.93 -24.42 21.25
C ASP A 299 -11.68 -23.09 20.52
N LEU A 300 -12.69 -22.22 20.49
CA LEU A 300 -12.43 -20.80 20.19
C LEU A 300 -11.40 -20.31 21.22
N PRO A 301 -10.30 -19.67 20.82
CA PRO A 301 -9.34 -19.15 21.79
C PRO A 301 -10.02 -18.08 22.63
N VAL A 302 -10.36 -18.44 23.87
CA VAL A 302 -10.92 -17.53 24.88
C VAL A 302 -9.81 -16.61 25.43
N THR A 303 -8.55 -17.03 25.27
CA THR A 303 -7.37 -16.38 25.85
C THR A 303 -6.41 -15.87 24.78
N VAL A 304 -5.64 -14.83 25.14
CA VAL A 304 -4.63 -14.21 24.28
C VAL A 304 -3.47 -15.16 24.03
N TRP A 305 -3.07 -15.94 25.03
CA TRP A 305 -2.03 -16.95 24.86
C TRP A 305 -2.41 -18.01 23.82
N ALA A 306 -3.62 -18.56 23.92
CA ALA A 306 -4.09 -19.60 23.00
C ALA A 306 -4.20 -19.07 21.56
N GLY A 307 -4.69 -17.84 21.39
CA GLY A 307 -4.72 -17.20 20.07
C GLY A 307 -3.33 -16.96 19.49
N TYR A 308 -2.37 -16.50 20.31
CA TYR A 308 -0.99 -16.30 19.88
C TYR A 308 -0.31 -17.57 19.38
N GLU A 309 -0.46 -18.70 20.09
CA GLU A 309 0.13 -19.98 19.67
C GLU A 309 -0.37 -20.41 18.28
N LYS A 310 -1.62 -20.08 17.93
CA LYS A 310 -2.19 -20.38 16.61
C LYS A 310 -1.62 -19.48 15.51
N ILE A 311 -1.42 -18.20 15.80
CA ILE A 311 -0.97 -17.23 14.78
C ILE A 311 0.56 -17.11 14.66
N ARG A 312 1.33 -17.62 15.63
CA ARG A 312 2.80 -17.48 15.64
C ARG A 312 3.46 -18.02 14.38
N LEU A 313 2.97 -19.14 13.84
CA LEU A 313 3.48 -19.71 12.60
C LEU A 313 3.17 -18.81 11.40
N LEU A 314 1.98 -18.22 11.35
CA LEU A 314 1.61 -17.28 10.30
C LEU A 314 2.49 -16.02 10.36
N ALA A 315 2.72 -15.46 11.56
CA ALA A 315 3.60 -14.32 11.74
C ALA A 315 5.03 -14.59 11.24
N ARG A 316 5.60 -15.77 11.57
CA ARG A 316 6.94 -16.18 11.11
C ARG A 316 7.03 -16.48 9.61
N ARG A 317 5.94 -16.94 8.99
CA ARG A 317 5.87 -17.11 7.53
C ARG A 317 5.84 -15.76 6.82
N THR A 318 5.15 -14.78 7.41
CA THR A 318 5.09 -13.41 6.88
C THR A 318 6.43 -12.69 7.03
N ASP A 319 7.05 -12.77 8.19
CA ASP A 319 8.37 -12.23 8.47
C ASP A 319 9.09 -13.14 9.48
N PRO A 320 10.20 -13.81 9.08
CA PRO A 320 10.95 -14.70 9.95
C PRO A 320 11.45 -14.06 11.25
N ASN A 321 11.66 -12.73 11.22
CA ASN A 321 12.16 -11.94 12.34
C ASN A 321 11.02 -11.22 13.10
N ALA A 322 9.76 -11.58 12.85
CA ALA A 322 8.61 -11.01 13.54
C ALA A 322 8.65 -11.24 15.05
N ILE A 323 8.59 -10.14 15.79
CA ILE A 323 8.51 -10.09 17.25
C ILE A 323 7.17 -9.47 17.63
N LEU A 324 6.49 -10.06 18.61
CA LEU A 324 5.26 -9.51 19.17
C LEU A 324 5.56 -8.21 19.93
N GLU A 325 4.90 -7.12 19.53
CA GLU A 325 5.01 -5.78 20.14
C GLU A 325 3.86 -5.51 21.11
N ALA A 326 2.63 -5.84 20.72
CA ALA A 326 1.43 -5.58 21.51
C ALA A 326 0.31 -6.57 21.16
N VAL A 327 -0.66 -6.70 22.07
CA VAL A 327 -1.95 -7.34 21.77
C VAL A 327 -3.07 -6.38 22.13
N ILE A 328 -4.00 -6.15 21.21
CA ILE A 328 -5.23 -5.40 21.45
C ILE A 328 -6.39 -6.39 21.33
N VAL A 329 -7.31 -6.35 22.28
CA VAL A 329 -8.52 -7.16 22.26
C VAL A 329 -9.71 -6.22 22.32
N ASP A 330 -10.54 -6.27 21.29
CA ASP A 330 -11.83 -5.59 21.28
C ASP A 330 -12.85 -6.44 22.03
N LEU A 331 -13.67 -5.78 22.85
CA LEU A 331 -14.62 -6.41 23.74
C LEU A 331 -16.04 -6.00 23.35
N GLU A 332 -16.95 -6.96 23.38
CA GLU A 332 -18.38 -6.74 23.20
C GLU A 332 -19.14 -7.31 24.39
N SER A 333 -20.20 -6.62 24.81
CA SER A 333 -21.11 -7.12 25.83
C SER A 333 -21.99 -8.22 25.25
N ASP A 334 -22.07 -9.36 25.92
CA ASP A 334 -23.05 -10.40 25.59
C ASP A 334 -24.46 -10.03 26.11
N SER A 335 -25.44 -10.87 25.81
CA SER A 335 -26.83 -10.68 26.26
C SER A 335 -27.01 -10.71 27.78
N ALA A 336 -26.01 -11.17 28.53
CA ALA A 336 -25.97 -11.16 29.99
C ALA A 336 -25.17 -9.96 30.56
N GLY A 337 -24.68 -9.07 29.70
CA GLY A 337 -23.87 -7.91 30.08
C GLY A 337 -22.41 -8.24 30.42
N LEU A 338 -21.94 -9.46 30.13
CA LEU A 338 -20.55 -9.85 30.33
C LEU A 338 -19.72 -9.48 29.10
N ALA A 339 -18.56 -8.88 29.32
CA ALA A 339 -17.61 -8.55 28.26
C ALA A 339 -16.98 -9.83 27.71
N ARG A 340 -17.12 -10.06 26.40
CA ARG A 340 -16.49 -11.16 25.67
C ARG A 340 -15.54 -10.61 24.60
N PRO A 341 -14.43 -11.30 24.32
CA PRO A 341 -13.56 -10.94 23.22
C PRO A 341 -14.29 -11.07 21.88
N SER A 342 -14.32 -10.00 21.09
CA SER A 342 -14.88 -9.99 19.74
C SER A 342 -13.79 -10.12 18.67
N GLN A 343 -12.65 -9.47 18.86
CA GLN A 343 -11.52 -9.54 17.95
C GLN A 343 -10.20 -9.41 18.72
N PHE A 344 -9.21 -10.24 18.37
CA PHE A 344 -7.83 -10.11 18.84
C PHE A 344 -6.96 -9.54 17.73
N ARG A 345 -6.17 -8.52 18.03
CA ARG A 345 -5.18 -7.91 17.14
C ARG A 345 -3.80 -8.08 17.74
N TYR A 346 -2.97 -8.86 17.08
CA TYR A 346 -1.58 -9.08 17.47
C TYR A 346 -0.68 -8.22 16.59
N ALA A 347 -0.04 -7.22 17.19
CA ALA A 347 0.86 -6.31 16.50
C ALA A 347 2.28 -6.88 16.52
N PHE A 348 2.87 -7.01 15.34
CA PHE A 348 4.22 -7.50 15.13
C PHE A 348 5.11 -6.40 14.59
N ARG A 349 6.39 -6.50 14.96
CA ARG A 349 7.44 -5.72 14.35
C ARG A 349 8.65 -6.58 14.09
N SER A 350 9.45 -6.18 13.13
CA SER A 350 10.77 -6.76 12.89
C SER A 350 11.75 -5.67 12.50
N ASN A 351 13.03 -6.02 12.52
CA ASN A 351 14.05 -5.23 11.89
C ASN A 351 15.03 -6.14 11.17
N ASP A 352 15.64 -5.60 10.13
CA ASP A 352 16.72 -6.25 9.40
C ASP A 352 17.89 -5.27 9.25
N LEU A 353 19.10 -5.75 9.50
CA LEU A 353 20.32 -4.96 9.51
C LEU A 353 21.15 -5.29 8.28
N GLN A 354 21.49 -4.25 7.53
CA GLN A 354 22.31 -4.35 6.33
C GLN A 354 23.60 -3.58 6.56
N TYR A 355 24.59 -4.29 7.09
CA TYR A 355 25.85 -3.72 7.54
C TYR A 355 26.61 -3.01 6.41
N GLU A 356 26.69 -3.62 5.23
CA GLU A 356 27.41 -3.06 4.07
C GLU A 356 26.84 -1.70 3.64
N ARG A 357 25.51 -1.57 3.68
CA ARG A 357 24.80 -0.34 3.32
C ARG A 357 24.59 0.61 4.50
N ARG A 358 24.85 0.15 5.73
CA ARG A 358 24.50 0.83 6.99
C ARG A 358 23.03 1.25 7.04
N ILE A 359 22.18 0.33 6.58
CA ILE A 359 20.72 0.50 6.54
C ILE A 359 20.09 -0.44 7.56
N ARG A 360 19.10 0.07 8.26
CA ARG A 360 18.20 -0.72 9.09
C ARG A 360 16.78 -0.60 8.57
N ARG A 361 16.22 -1.73 8.15
CA ARG A 361 14.84 -1.84 7.71
C ARG A 361 13.94 -2.11 8.90
N LEU A 362 12.75 -1.54 8.88
CA LEU A 362 11.75 -1.60 9.95
C LEU A 362 10.43 -2.03 9.33
N HIS A 363 9.86 -3.12 9.84
CA HIS A 363 8.57 -3.62 9.40
C HIS A 363 7.59 -3.69 10.57
N ARG A 364 6.32 -3.37 10.30
CA ARG A 364 5.21 -3.51 11.24
C ARG A 364 3.97 -4.04 10.52
N PHE A 365 3.29 -5.00 11.14
CA PHE A 365 2.04 -5.54 10.61
C PHE A 365 1.22 -6.13 11.75
N ASP A 366 -0.08 -6.30 11.51
CA ASP A 366 -1.00 -6.89 12.47
C ASP A 366 -1.57 -8.20 11.93
N ILE A 367 -1.83 -9.15 12.84
CA ILE A 367 -2.69 -10.29 12.58
C ILE A 367 -3.95 -10.14 13.42
N LEU A 368 -5.09 -10.10 12.74
CA LEU A 368 -6.43 -10.05 13.32
C LEU A 368 -6.99 -11.47 13.39
N LEU A 369 -7.50 -11.84 14.55
CA LEU A 369 -8.20 -13.09 14.80
C LEU A 369 -9.61 -12.73 15.25
N ASP A 370 -10.59 -13.04 14.41
CA ASP A 370 -12.01 -12.93 14.70
C ASP A 370 -12.54 -14.33 15.06
N PRO A 371 -12.72 -14.64 16.36
CA PRO A 371 -13.26 -15.92 16.79
C PRO A 371 -14.71 -16.11 16.33
N LYS A 372 -15.53 -15.06 16.23
CA LYS A 372 -16.95 -15.17 15.86
C LYS A 372 -17.12 -15.53 14.39
N ALA A 373 -16.35 -14.87 13.53
CA ALA A 373 -16.34 -15.15 12.10
C ALA A 373 -15.49 -16.37 11.73
N ALA A 374 -14.66 -16.86 12.67
CA ALA A 374 -13.61 -17.85 12.42
C ALA A 374 -12.70 -17.43 11.27
N ILE A 375 -12.22 -16.17 11.31
CA ILE A 375 -11.36 -15.58 10.29
C ILE A 375 -10.04 -15.16 10.92
N LEU A 376 -8.95 -15.56 10.29
CA LEU A 376 -7.65 -14.93 10.45
C LEU A 376 -7.44 -13.94 9.30
N ALA A 377 -7.09 -12.71 9.64
CA ALA A 377 -6.78 -11.68 8.67
C ALA A 377 -5.42 -11.07 8.97
N MET A 378 -4.66 -10.76 7.92
CA MET A 378 -3.38 -10.08 8.05
C MET A 378 -3.45 -8.71 7.41
N THR A 379 -2.86 -7.71 8.07
CA THR A 379 -2.82 -6.36 7.53
C THR A 379 -1.62 -6.13 6.62
N ALA A 380 -1.69 -5.08 5.79
CA ALA A 380 -0.54 -4.64 5.00
C ALA A 380 0.61 -4.27 5.93
N MET A 381 1.83 -4.49 5.44
CA MET A 381 3.03 -4.24 6.22
C MET A 381 3.46 -2.78 6.05
N HIS A 382 3.48 -2.04 7.15
CA HIS A 382 4.14 -0.75 7.20
C HIS A 382 5.66 -0.96 7.13
N ARG A 383 6.31 -0.26 6.20
CA ARG A 383 7.74 -0.36 5.93
C ARG A 383 8.39 0.99 6.08
N GLY A 384 9.55 1.00 6.73
CA GLY A 384 10.41 2.17 6.84
C GLY A 384 11.86 1.74 6.94
N PHE A 385 12.77 2.71 6.82
CA PHE A 385 14.19 2.43 6.99
C PHE A 385 14.91 3.63 7.62
N LEU A 386 16.04 3.32 8.25
CA LEU A 386 17.01 4.30 8.74
C LEU A 386 18.34 4.02 8.03
N LYS A 387 18.99 5.07 7.52
CA LYS A 387 20.31 4.98 6.91
C LYS A 387 21.29 5.82 7.71
N ALA A 388 22.41 5.23 8.10
CA ALA A 388 23.49 5.95 8.76
C ALA A 388 24.53 6.46 7.74
N ASN A 389 25.00 7.68 7.92
CA ASN A 389 25.98 8.31 7.04
C ASN A 389 27.42 7.93 7.40
N ASN A 390 27.67 7.54 8.65
CA ASN A 390 28.99 7.20 9.16
C ASN A 390 28.94 6.00 10.14
N PRO A 391 30.09 5.36 10.45
CA PRO A 391 30.13 4.20 11.35
C PRO A 391 29.63 4.48 12.77
N THR A 392 29.82 5.70 13.28
CA THR A 392 29.38 6.08 14.64
C THR A 392 27.86 6.17 14.72
N GLU A 393 27.23 6.79 13.73
CA GLU A 393 25.77 6.83 13.57
C GLU A 393 25.20 5.44 13.33
N TRP A 394 25.95 4.56 12.64
CA TRP A 394 25.51 3.18 12.46
C TRP A 394 25.37 2.44 13.79
N LEU A 395 26.27 2.65 14.76
CA LEU A 395 26.17 2.02 16.07
C LEU A 395 24.87 2.41 16.81
N SER A 396 24.43 3.67 16.68
CA SER A 396 23.16 4.12 17.29
C SER A 396 21.93 3.63 16.54
N VAL A 397 22.00 3.57 15.20
CA VAL A 397 20.90 3.07 14.36
C VAL A 397 20.70 1.56 14.50
N ALA A 398 21.79 0.80 14.55
CA ALA A 398 21.77 -0.66 14.64
C ALA A 398 21.27 -1.14 16.00
N ASN A 399 21.64 -0.43 17.08
CA ASN A 399 21.33 -0.80 18.46
C ASN A 399 20.57 0.31 19.19
N PRO A 400 19.34 0.70 18.76
CA PRO A 400 18.59 1.61 19.60
C PRO A 400 18.15 0.87 20.87
N PRO A 401 17.72 1.60 21.92
CA PRO A 401 16.93 1.01 22.99
C PRO A 401 15.59 0.51 22.40
N LEU A 402 15.57 -0.74 21.95
CA LEU A 402 14.34 -1.39 21.52
C LEU A 402 13.50 -1.72 22.76
N PRO A 403 12.17 -1.50 22.72
CA PRO A 403 11.28 -2.10 23.70
C PRO A 403 11.55 -3.61 23.72
N LEU A 404 11.50 -4.27 24.88
CA LEU A 404 11.71 -5.72 24.92
C LEU A 404 10.55 -6.43 24.22
N PRO A 405 10.80 -7.59 23.56
CA PRO A 405 9.74 -8.39 22.94
C PRO A 405 8.65 -8.71 23.96
N LEU A 406 7.38 -8.59 23.59
CA LEU A 406 6.28 -9.08 24.43
C LEU A 406 6.31 -10.61 24.39
N ARG A 407 6.72 -11.22 25.51
CA ARG A 407 6.72 -12.68 25.66
C ARG A 407 5.39 -13.08 26.29
N LEU A 408 4.65 -13.95 25.62
CA LEU A 408 3.49 -14.60 26.18
C LEU A 408 3.88 -16.00 26.64
N GLY A 409 3.28 -16.47 27.73
CA GLY A 409 3.52 -17.80 28.25
C GLY A 409 2.52 -18.19 29.33
N PRO A 410 2.62 -19.41 29.87
CA PRO A 410 1.66 -19.95 30.85
C PRO A 410 1.59 -19.17 32.17
N TRP A 411 2.58 -18.32 32.44
CA TRP A 411 2.66 -17.46 33.62
C TRP A 411 1.80 -16.19 33.49
N LEU A 412 1.28 -15.89 32.30
CA LEU A 412 0.51 -14.69 32.03
C LEU A 412 -0.83 -14.75 32.77
N PHE A 413 -1.13 -13.73 33.57
CA PHE A 413 -2.52 -13.45 33.94
C PHE A 413 -3.25 -12.99 32.66
N ASP A 414 -3.92 -13.93 32.02
CA ASP A 414 -4.56 -13.76 30.73
C ASP A 414 -5.88 -12.96 30.86
N LEU A 415 -6.51 -12.69 29.74
CA LEU A 415 -7.63 -11.78 29.59
C LEU A 415 -8.82 -12.13 30.50
N ASP A 416 -9.16 -13.41 30.62
CA ASP A 416 -10.27 -13.89 31.45
C ASP A 416 -10.10 -13.53 32.93
N ALA A 417 -8.88 -13.69 33.47
CA ALA A 417 -8.56 -13.30 34.84
C ALA A 417 -8.55 -11.77 35.01
N ILE A 418 -7.99 -11.05 34.04
CA ILE A 418 -7.76 -9.60 34.12
C ILE A 418 -9.05 -8.81 33.95
N LEU A 419 -9.97 -9.24 33.09
CA LEU A 419 -11.23 -8.52 32.85
C LEU A 419 -12.07 -8.44 34.13
N LEU A 420 -12.09 -9.48 34.96
CA LEU A 420 -12.82 -9.49 36.21
C LEU A 420 -12.19 -8.53 37.25
N ILE A 421 -10.86 -8.52 37.34
CA ILE A 421 -10.12 -7.58 38.21
C ILE A 421 -10.35 -6.14 37.77
N ALA A 422 -10.23 -5.88 36.46
CA ALA A 422 -10.42 -4.56 35.87
C ALA A 422 -11.85 -4.04 36.09
N LEU A 423 -12.87 -4.87 35.85
CA LEU A 423 -14.26 -4.49 36.02
C LEU A 423 -14.57 -4.09 37.47
N ASN A 424 -14.09 -4.88 38.44
CA ASN A 424 -14.30 -4.59 39.86
C ASN A 424 -13.65 -3.27 40.26
N ALA A 425 -12.40 -3.04 39.85
CA ALA A 425 -11.69 -1.83 40.19
C ALA A 425 -12.26 -0.57 39.50
N LEU A 426 -12.68 -0.69 38.24
CA LEU A 426 -13.34 0.40 37.52
C LEU A 426 -14.69 0.75 38.14
N ARG A 427 -15.47 -0.23 38.62
CA ARG A 427 -16.72 0.01 39.37
C ARG A 427 -16.48 0.77 40.67
N THR A 428 -15.43 0.40 41.40
CA THR A 428 -15.02 1.13 42.61
C THR A 428 -14.56 2.56 42.29
N GLN A 429 -13.87 2.77 41.16
CA GLN A 429 -13.38 4.09 40.76
C GLN A 429 -14.51 5.02 40.28
N ALA A 430 -15.48 4.51 39.52
CA ALA A 430 -16.53 5.31 38.92
C ALA A 430 -17.74 5.53 39.84
N ASP A 431 -17.87 4.76 40.93
CA ASP A 431 -19.05 4.72 41.81
C ASP A 431 -20.37 4.45 41.04
N THR A 432 -20.28 3.65 39.96
CA THR A 432 -21.43 3.24 39.14
C THR A 432 -21.30 1.79 38.70
N GLN A 433 -22.45 1.12 38.52
CA GLN A 433 -22.52 -0.24 37.97
C GLN A 433 -22.59 -0.28 36.43
N ASP A 434 -22.88 0.86 35.79
CA ASP A 434 -23.08 1.00 34.35
C ASP A 434 -21.74 1.29 33.63
N ILE A 435 -20.82 0.32 33.72
CA ILE A 435 -19.52 0.36 33.05
C ILE A 435 -19.49 -0.70 31.97
N GLN A 436 -19.21 -0.27 30.74
CA GLN A 436 -19.00 -1.14 29.60
C GLN A 436 -17.51 -1.19 29.26
N LEU A 437 -16.93 -2.39 29.29
CA LEU A 437 -15.56 -2.60 28.83
C LEU A 437 -15.51 -2.57 27.30
N ASN A 438 -14.58 -1.80 26.74
CA ASN A 438 -14.47 -1.60 25.29
C ASN A 438 -13.28 -2.34 24.70
N SER A 439 -12.11 -2.25 25.34
CA SER A 439 -10.92 -2.92 24.85
C SER A 439 -9.89 -3.19 25.95
N ALA A 440 -9.03 -4.16 25.70
CA ALA A 440 -7.88 -4.50 26.54
C ALA A 440 -6.60 -4.49 25.71
N LEU A 441 -5.57 -3.81 26.18
CA LEU A 441 -4.29 -3.65 25.50
C LEU A 441 -3.17 -4.22 26.37
N LEU A 442 -2.46 -5.24 25.86
CA LEU A 442 -1.27 -5.81 26.48
C LEU A 442 -0.02 -5.23 25.82
N LEU A 443 0.83 -4.62 26.64
CA LEU A 443 2.09 -3.99 26.22
C LEU A 443 3.23 -4.39 27.15
N ASN A 444 4.46 -4.24 26.70
CA ASN A 444 5.66 -4.41 27.53
C ASN A 444 6.26 -3.04 27.89
N ASP A 445 6.26 -2.69 29.17
CA ASP A 445 6.87 -1.47 29.72
C ASP A 445 8.09 -1.87 30.56
N HIS A 446 9.29 -1.53 30.09
CA HIS A 446 10.55 -1.76 30.81
C HIS A 446 10.69 -3.18 31.42
N ASN A 447 10.42 -4.22 30.63
CA ASN A 447 10.50 -5.66 31.03
C ASN A 447 9.34 -6.16 31.92
N SER A 448 8.31 -5.35 32.12
CA SER A 448 7.08 -5.75 32.80
C SER A 448 5.88 -5.61 31.85
N PRO A 449 5.28 -6.73 31.41
CA PRO A 449 4.05 -6.70 30.64
C PRO A 449 2.90 -6.21 31.53
N PHE A 450 2.04 -5.36 30.97
CA PHE A 450 0.89 -4.80 31.65
C PHE A 450 -0.31 -4.76 30.71
N TRP A 451 -1.46 -5.02 31.30
CA TRP A 451 -2.76 -4.82 30.69
C TRP A 451 -3.23 -3.40 30.94
N ARG A 452 -3.69 -2.72 29.90
CA ARG A 452 -4.48 -1.50 29.99
C ARG A 452 -5.89 -1.81 29.51
N VAL A 453 -6.85 -1.80 30.43
CA VAL A 453 -8.26 -2.05 30.11
C VAL A 453 -8.98 -0.72 30.04
N ILE A 454 -9.69 -0.48 28.94
CA ILE A 454 -10.42 0.74 28.65
C ILE A 454 -11.92 0.46 28.73
N ALA A 455 -12.63 1.34 29.42
CA ALA A 455 -14.07 1.27 29.59
C ALA A 455 -14.73 2.62 29.35
N GLN A 456 -16.04 2.59 29.10
CA GLN A 456 -16.89 3.77 29.02
C GLN A 456 -18.07 3.64 29.98
N THR A 457 -18.53 4.78 30.48
CA THR A 457 -19.76 4.88 31.26
C THR A 457 -20.88 5.36 30.37
N ALA A 458 -22.12 5.01 30.68
CA ALA A 458 -23.28 5.44 29.87
C ALA A 458 -23.48 6.98 29.84
N ASN A 459 -22.95 7.69 30.84
CA ASN A 459 -23.24 9.11 31.07
C ASN A 459 -22.05 10.06 30.79
N ASP A 460 -20.80 9.58 30.72
CA ASP A 460 -19.61 10.42 30.51
C ASP A 460 -18.90 10.05 29.20
N LYS A 461 -18.41 11.07 28.48
CA LYS A 461 -17.66 10.89 27.23
C LYS A 461 -16.19 10.56 27.46
N SER A 462 -15.70 10.70 28.69
CA SER A 462 -14.29 10.46 29.02
C SER A 462 -14.04 8.96 29.27
N PRO A 463 -13.13 8.32 28.52
CA PRO A 463 -12.83 6.90 28.72
C PRO A 463 -12.13 6.68 30.05
N LEU A 464 -12.59 5.69 30.82
CA LEU A 464 -11.91 5.21 32.01
C LEU A 464 -10.86 4.18 31.62
N SER A 465 -9.71 4.18 32.30
CA SER A 465 -8.68 3.18 32.03
C SER A 465 -8.00 2.73 33.32
N ILE A 466 -7.74 1.43 33.41
CA ILE A 466 -6.95 0.84 34.50
C ILE A 466 -5.75 0.09 33.95
N THR A 467 -4.63 0.15 34.67
CA THR A 467 -3.40 -0.58 34.32
C THR A 467 -3.17 -1.71 35.33
N ILE A 468 -2.95 -2.93 34.86
CA ILE A 468 -2.77 -4.12 35.69
C ILE A 468 -1.49 -4.84 35.26
N ASN A 469 -0.65 -5.23 36.21
CA ASN A 469 0.56 -5.99 35.93
C ASN A 469 0.20 -7.42 35.48
N ALA A 470 0.72 -7.85 34.33
CA ALA A 470 0.35 -9.13 33.74
C ALA A 470 1.04 -10.34 34.39
N TYR A 471 2.05 -10.15 35.24
CA TYR A 471 2.67 -11.21 36.05
C TYR A 471 1.94 -11.44 37.38
N THR A 472 1.43 -10.39 38.00
CA THR A 472 0.92 -10.45 39.38
C THR A 472 -0.60 -10.24 39.48
N GLY A 473 -1.24 -9.72 38.44
CA GLY A 473 -2.64 -9.31 38.48
C GLY A 473 -2.90 -8.05 39.33
N LEU A 474 -1.85 -7.37 39.81
CA LEU A 474 -1.98 -6.19 40.67
C LEU A 474 -2.20 -4.91 39.85
N ILE A 475 -3.09 -4.05 40.34
CA ILE A 475 -3.37 -2.75 39.74
C ILE A 475 -2.18 -1.81 39.97
N LYS A 476 -1.69 -1.20 38.90
CA LYS A 476 -0.68 -0.14 38.94
C LYS A 476 -1.44 1.19 39.16
N VAL A 477 -1.33 1.73 40.37
CA VAL A 477 -1.91 3.02 40.79
C VAL A 477 -1.20 4.17 40.10
#